data_AF-A0A2N2YXG0-F1
#
_entry.id   AF-A0A2N2YXG0-F1
#
_cell.length_a   1.000
_cell.length_b   1.000
_cell.length_c   1.000
_cell.angle_alpha   90.00
_cell.angle_beta   90.00
_cell.angle_gamma   90.00
#
_symmetry.space_group_name_H-M   'P 1'
#
loop_
_entity.id
_entity.type
_entity.pdbx_description
1 polymer ?
#
loop_
_entity_poly.entity_id
_entity_poly.type
_entity_poly.pdbx_seq_one_letter_code
_entity_poly.pdbx_strand_id
1 'polypeptide(L)'
;MSDLLKQKKERLLYVFDIFSDRCFFLELTNISQPDADEKYPRCASSIGQAPEQLVIEDISLDDIYADDDSFDDIVNDIGSFDNDSDFNPEDISDEDY
;
A
#
# COMPACT_ATOMS: atom_id res chain seq x y z
N MET A 1 -16.13 10.61 -6.43
CA MET A 1 -15.09 11.67 -6.55
C MET A 1 -15.65 13.04 -6.23
N SER A 2 -16.77 13.47 -6.82
CA SER A 2 -17.33 14.83 -6.64
C SER A 2 -17.63 15.24 -5.19
N ASP A 3 -17.88 14.29 -4.30
CA ASP A 3 -18.10 14.57 -2.87
C ASP A 3 -16.80 14.68 -2.06
N LEU A 4 -15.71 14.08 -2.55
CA LEU A 4 -14.42 13.98 -1.87
C LEU A 4 -13.43 15.06 -2.29
N LEU A 5 -13.36 15.37 -3.60
CA LEU A 5 -12.45 16.37 -4.16
C LEU A 5 -13.27 17.38 -4.99
N LYS A 6 -13.25 18.64 -4.58
CA LYS A 6 -14.02 19.76 -5.14
C LYS A 6 -13.13 20.91 -5.60
N GLN A 7 -11.94 21.06 -5.01
CA GLN A 7 -11.02 22.15 -5.29
C GLN A 7 -9.68 21.67 -5.81
N LYS A 8 -9.05 22.49 -6.64
CA LYS A 8 -7.71 22.24 -7.16
C LYS A 8 -6.69 22.14 -6.02
N LYS A 9 -5.76 21.19 -6.14
CA LYS A 9 -4.73 20.83 -5.15
C LYS A 9 -5.22 20.11 -3.90
N GLU A 10 -6.50 19.73 -3.83
CA GLU A 10 -6.93 18.78 -2.81
C GLU A 10 -6.28 17.42 -3.06
N ARG A 11 -5.97 16.72 -1.96
CA ARG A 11 -5.17 15.50 -1.94
C ARG A 11 -5.92 14.40 -1.23
N LEU A 12 -5.78 13.18 -1.72
CA LEU A 12 -6.33 11.96 -1.12
C LEU A 12 -5.20 10.95 -0.98
N LEU A 13 -5.17 10.25 0.14
CA LEU A 13 -4.38 9.04 0.30
C LEU A 13 -5.28 7.83 0.05
N TYR A 14 -4.97 7.03 -0.97
CA TYR A 14 -5.71 5.82 -1.29
C TYR A 14 -4.88 4.59 -0.90
N VAL A 15 -5.22 3.97 0.22
CA VAL A 15 -4.61 2.73 0.69
C VAL A 15 -5.27 1.57 -0.06
N PHE A 16 -4.49 0.82 -0.83
CA PHE A 16 -4.99 -0.32 -1.62
C PHE A 16 -4.60 -1.66 -1.01
N ASP A 17 -3.58 -1.68 -0.15
CA ASP A 17 -3.16 -2.84 0.62
C ASP A 17 -2.81 -2.36 2.04
N ILE A 18 -3.67 -2.71 2.98
CA ILE A 18 -3.57 -2.31 4.39
C ILE A 18 -2.54 -3.13 5.17
N PHE A 19 -2.18 -4.31 4.69
CA PHE A 19 -1.25 -5.20 5.41
C PHE A 19 0.20 -4.78 5.14
N SER A 20 0.45 -4.30 3.93
CA SER A 20 1.77 -3.81 3.52
C SER A 20 1.89 -2.28 3.59
N ASP A 21 0.92 -1.58 4.18
CA ASP A 21 0.83 -0.11 4.23
C ASP A 21 1.01 0.61 2.88
N ARG A 22 0.64 -0.05 1.77
CA ARG A 22 0.84 0.50 0.43
C ARG A 22 -0.32 1.40 0.05
N CYS A 23 0.03 2.63 -0.34
CA CYS A 23 -0.94 3.66 -0.70
C CYS A 23 -0.49 4.52 -1.89
N PHE A 24 -1.46 5.06 -2.61
CA PHE A 24 -1.26 6.09 -3.62
C PHE A 24 -1.58 7.46 -3.06
N PHE A 25 -0.70 8.41 -3.32
CA PHE A 25 -0.95 9.83 -3.10
C PHE A 25 -1.58 10.43 -4.37
N LEU A 26 -2.85 10.79 -4.30
CA LEU A 26 -3.61 11.35 -5.41
C LEU A 26 -3.81 12.85 -5.19
N GLU A 27 -3.45 13.68 -6.16
CA GLU A 27 -3.71 15.13 -6.14
C GLU A 27 -4.65 15.51 -7.29
N LEU A 28 -5.68 16.30 -6.99
CA LEU A 28 -6.55 16.88 -8.01
C LEU A 28 -5.85 18.08 -8.68
N THR A 29 -5.30 17.85 -9.86
CA THR A 29 -4.52 18.87 -10.59
C THR A 29 -5.40 19.87 -11.35
N ASN A 30 -6.53 19.44 -11.90
CA ASN A 30 -7.46 20.30 -12.64
C ASN A 30 -8.87 19.69 -12.74
N ILE A 31 -9.88 20.54 -12.90
CA ILE A 31 -11.25 20.15 -13.29
C ILE A 31 -11.57 20.87 -14.60
N SER A 32 -11.90 20.12 -15.65
CA SER A 32 -12.29 20.66 -16.95
C SER A 32 -13.55 19.98 -17.46
N GLN A 33 -14.21 20.60 -18.44
CA GLN A 33 -15.27 19.95 -19.18
C GLN A 33 -14.68 18.80 -20.02
N PRO A 34 -15.41 17.68 -20.19
CA PRO A 34 -14.96 16.56 -21.00
C PRO A 34 -14.85 16.99 -22.47
N ASP A 35 -13.78 16.58 -23.13
CA ASP A 35 -13.63 16.74 -24.58
C ASP A 35 -14.46 15.65 -25.28
N ALA A 36 -15.27 16.05 -26.27
CA ALA A 36 -16.17 15.14 -26.99
C ALA A 36 -15.40 14.13 -27.86
N ASP A 37 -14.19 14.48 -28.30
CA ASP A 37 -13.36 13.64 -29.17
C ASP A 37 -12.38 12.76 -28.39
N GLU A 38 -12.26 12.94 -27.07
CA GLU A 38 -11.40 12.11 -26.21
C GLU A 38 -12.16 10.91 -25.60
N LYS A 39 -11.42 9.79 -25.44
CA LYS A 39 -11.88 8.63 -24.66
C LYS A 39 -11.22 8.65 -23.28
N TYR A 40 -12.03 8.49 -22.25
CA TYR A 40 -11.61 8.44 -20.84
C TYR A 40 -11.80 7.02 -20.27
N PRO A 41 -10.99 6.58 -19.28
CA PRO A 41 -9.85 7.28 -18.67
C PRO A 41 -8.62 7.30 -19.58
N ARG A 42 -7.73 8.30 -19.40
CA ARG A 42 -6.47 8.40 -20.15
C ARG A 42 -5.29 8.74 -19.26
N CYS A 43 -4.12 8.19 -19.59
CA CYS A 43 -2.85 8.62 -19.02
C CYS A 43 -2.40 9.90 -19.75
N ALA A 44 -2.45 11.05 -19.07
CA ALA A 44 -2.00 12.31 -19.65
C ALA A 44 -0.47 12.48 -19.61
N SER A 45 0.19 11.86 -18.63
CA SER A 45 1.65 11.86 -18.47
C SER A 45 2.06 10.68 -17.59
N SER A 46 3.21 10.08 -17.90
CA SER A 46 3.88 9.08 -17.09
C SER A 46 5.38 9.31 -17.18
N ILE A 47 6.09 9.23 -16.06
CA ILE A 47 7.53 9.47 -15.97
C ILE A 47 8.14 8.34 -15.15
N GLY A 48 9.22 7.76 -15.66
CA GLY A 48 9.91 6.65 -15.03
C GLY A 48 9.32 5.28 -15.39
N GLN A 49 9.83 4.24 -14.73
CA GLN A 49 9.31 2.88 -14.80
C GLN A 49 8.53 2.62 -13.52
N ALA A 50 7.34 2.05 -13.64
CA ALA A 50 6.60 1.60 -12.47
C ALA A 50 7.38 0.46 -11.79
N PRO A 51 7.40 0.37 -10.45
CA PRO A 51 7.99 -0.76 -9.74
C PRO A 51 7.36 -2.09 -10.19
N GLU A 52 8.15 -3.16 -10.21
CA GLU A 52 7.63 -4.51 -10.45
C GLU A 52 6.59 -4.85 -9.38
N GLN A 53 5.41 -5.27 -9.81
CA GLN A 53 4.39 -5.78 -8.90
C GLN A 53 4.72 -7.24 -8.61
N LEU A 54 5.07 -7.55 -7.36
CA LEU A 54 5.13 -8.91 -6.88
C LEU A 54 3.69 -9.41 -6.76
N VAL A 55 3.25 -10.21 -7.72
CA VAL A 55 1.98 -10.91 -7.60
C VAL A 55 2.25 -12.21 -6.86
N ILE A 56 1.84 -12.28 -5.61
CA ILE A 56 1.81 -13.52 -4.84
C ILE A 56 0.57 -14.30 -5.32
N GLU A 57 0.63 -14.78 -6.56
CA GLU A 57 -0.49 -15.47 -7.21
C GLU A 57 -0.59 -16.95 -6.78
N ASP A 58 0.46 -17.49 -6.15
CA ASP A 58 0.56 -18.91 -5.77
C ASP A 58 0.36 -19.20 -4.28
N ILE A 59 0.08 -18.19 -3.45
CA ILE A 59 -0.26 -18.43 -2.03
C ILE A 59 -1.76 -18.27 -1.89
N SER A 60 -2.47 -19.39 -1.86
CA SER A 60 -3.90 -19.35 -1.55
C SER A 60 -4.05 -18.87 -0.11
N LEU A 61 -5.04 -18.00 0.15
CA LEU A 61 -5.36 -17.60 1.53
C LEU A 61 -5.65 -18.84 2.40
N ASP A 62 -6.17 -19.90 1.79
CA ASP A 62 -6.39 -21.19 2.46
C ASP A 62 -5.07 -21.84 2.92
N ASP A 63 -3.96 -21.70 2.17
CA ASP A 63 -2.63 -22.21 2.58
C ASP A 63 -2.05 -21.41 3.75
N ILE A 64 -2.28 -20.09 3.80
CA ILE A 64 -1.86 -19.22 4.92
C ILE A 64 -2.59 -19.59 6.22
N TYR A 65 -3.84 -20.04 6.14
CA TYR A 65 -4.61 -20.45 7.30
C TYR A 65 -4.51 -21.95 7.64
N ALA A 66 -3.91 -22.76 6.74
CA ALA A 66 -3.83 -24.22 6.91
C ALA A 66 -2.54 -24.68 7.59
N ASP A 67 -1.47 -23.89 7.58
CA ASP A 67 -0.17 -24.28 8.12
C ASP A 67 0.44 -23.14 8.95
N ASP A 68 0.39 -23.29 10.29
CA ASP A 68 0.95 -22.34 11.28
C ASP A 68 2.46 -22.10 11.05
N ASP A 69 3.15 -23.08 10.45
CA ASP A 69 4.57 -23.04 10.11
C ASP A 69 4.85 -22.32 8.77
N SER A 70 3.86 -22.16 7.88
CA SER A 70 4.04 -21.47 6.58
C SER A 70 3.96 -19.94 6.71
N PHE A 71 3.43 -19.44 7.83
CA PHE A 71 3.38 -18.01 8.08
C PHE A 71 4.79 -17.44 8.30
N ASP A 72 5.65 -18.14 9.05
CA ASP A 72 7.03 -17.72 9.32
C ASP A 72 7.90 -17.66 8.05
N ASP A 73 7.72 -18.60 7.11
CA ASP A 73 8.46 -18.58 5.83
C ASP A 73 8.02 -17.42 4.93
N ILE A 74 6.73 -17.08 4.92
CA ILE A 74 6.20 -15.93 4.18
C ILE A 74 6.70 -14.61 4.80
N VAL A 75 6.74 -14.51 6.13
CA VAL A 75 7.21 -13.32 6.84
C VAL A 75 8.72 -13.12 6.65
N ASN A 76 9.50 -14.21 6.59
CA ASN A 76 10.92 -14.16 6.27
C ASN A 76 11.19 -13.65 4.84
N ASP A 77 10.36 -14.00 3.87
CA ASP A 77 10.49 -13.54 2.47
C ASP A 77 9.96 -12.09 2.28
N ILE A 78 8.95 -11.69 3.08
CA ILE A 78 8.39 -10.33 3.09
C ILE A 78 9.25 -9.32 3.89
N GLY A 79 10.18 -9.79 4.71
CA GLY A 79 10.77 -9.01 5.78
C GLY A 79 12.22 -9.33 6.11
N SER A 80 13.16 -8.95 5.23
CA SER A 80 14.33 -8.22 5.73
C SER A 80 13.90 -6.82 6.17
N PHE A 81 13.04 -6.78 7.19
CA PHE A 81 12.89 -5.61 8.04
C PHE A 81 14.20 -5.53 8.81
N ASP A 82 15.00 -4.49 8.57
CA ASP A 82 16.22 -4.21 9.30
C ASP A 82 15.95 -4.39 10.79
N ASN A 83 16.53 -5.44 11.37
CA ASN A 83 16.45 -5.80 12.78
C ASN A 83 17.41 -4.90 13.59
N ASP A 84 17.41 -3.61 13.27
CA ASP A 84 18.22 -2.54 13.90
C ASP A 84 17.36 -1.70 14.86
N SER A 85 16.36 -2.34 15.47
CA SER A 85 15.79 -1.84 16.72
C SER A 85 16.12 -2.86 17.79
N ASP A 86 17.12 -2.53 18.62
CA ASP A 86 17.50 -3.17 19.89
C ASP A 86 16.30 -3.23 20.85
N PHE A 87 15.29 -4.04 20.54
CA PHE A 87 14.19 -4.33 21.43
C PHE A 87 14.68 -5.39 22.42
N ASN A 88 15.20 -4.94 23.57
CA ASN A 88 15.51 -5.81 24.68
C ASN A 88 14.23 -6.08 25.48
N PRO A 89 13.68 -7.31 25.46
CA PRO A 89 12.48 -7.63 26.23
C PRO A 89 12.66 -7.50 27.75
N GLU A 90 13.89 -7.32 28.26
CA GLU A 90 14.15 -7.02 29.68
C GLU A 90 13.92 -5.54 30.08
N ASP A 91 13.73 -4.62 29.14
CA ASP A 91 13.42 -3.20 29.44
C ASP A 91 11.94 -2.97 29.81
N ILE A 92 11.10 -4.00 29.76
CA ILE A 92 9.72 -3.95 30.24
C ILE A 92 9.73 -4.40 31.70
N SER A 93 10.04 -3.48 32.62
CA SER A 93 9.91 -3.74 34.06
C SER A 93 8.43 -3.73 34.47
N ASP A 94 7.96 -4.81 35.11
CA ASP A 94 6.60 -5.02 35.64
C ASP A 94 6.19 -4.07 36.80
N GLU A 95 6.81 -2.89 36.96
CA GLU A 95 6.57 -1.98 38.10
C GLU A 95 5.50 -0.89 37.88
N ASP A 96 4.85 -0.80 36.72
CA ASP A 96 3.83 0.22 36.46
C ASP A 96 2.40 -0.35 36.28
N TYR A 97 1.90 -1.10 37.29
CA TYR A 97 0.47 -1.40 37.44
C TYR A 97 -0.10 -1.01 38.80
#